data_AF-A0A1H4QG61-F1
#
_entry.id   AF-A0A1H4QG61-F1
#
_cell.length_a   1.000
_cell.length_b   1.000
_cell.length_c   1.000
_cell.angle_alpha   90.00
_cell.angle_beta   90.00
_cell.angle_gamma   90.00
#
_symmetry.space_group_name_H-M   'P 1'
#
loop_
_entity.id
_entity.type
_entity.pdbx_description
1 polymer ?
#
loop_
_entity_poly.entity_id
_entity_poly.type
_entity_poly.pdbx_seq_one_letter_code
_entity_poly.pdbx_strand_id
1 'polypeptide(L)' 'MGQIRRRVMQADTLEIRLTQGAKELRDRAGQLPAGRDRDALLQRAQHNEAAAHMSEWLMSPGQRTPI' A
#
# COMPACT_ATOMS: atom_id res chain seq x y z
N MET A 1 -18.73 -15.68 25.87
CA MET A 1 -18.16 -14.31 25.90
C MET A 1 -17.81 -13.92 24.47
N GLY A 2 -18.55 -12.99 23.85
CA GLY A 2 -18.26 -12.55 22.48
C GLY A 2 -16.98 -11.72 22.44
N GLN A 3 -16.05 -12.05 21.55
CA GLN A 3 -14.83 -11.26 21.35
C GLN A 3 -15.20 -9.85 20.87
N ILE A 4 -14.87 -8.82 21.66
CA ILE A 4 -15.07 -7.42 21.27
C ILE A 4 -14.10 -7.10 20.14
N ARG A 5 -14.62 -6.89 18.93
CA ARG A 5 -13.80 -6.47 17.78
C ARG A 5 -13.40 -5.01 17.98
N ARG A 6 -12.10 -4.73 18.03
CA ARG A 6 -11.57 -3.38 18.10
C ARG A 6 -11.67 -2.71 16.73
N ARG A 7 -12.63 -1.81 16.55
CA ARG A 7 -12.69 -0.95 15.35
C ARG A 7 -11.53 0.03 15.37
N VAL A 8 -10.67 -0.02 14.35
CA VAL A 8 -9.63 0.98 14.13
C VAL A 8 -10.17 2.03 13.17
N MET A 9 -10.26 3.27 13.63
CA MET A 9 -10.57 4.40 12.75
C MET A 9 -9.29 4.83 12.04
N GLN A 10 -9.30 4.79 10.72
CA GLN A 10 -8.19 5.29 9.91
C GLN A 10 -8.44 6.78 9.66
N ALA A 11 -7.46 7.63 10.01
CA ALA A 11 -7.55 9.07 9.80
C ALA A 11 -7.27 9.43 8.33
N ASP A 12 -6.27 8.79 7.74
CA ASP A 12 -5.88 8.94 6.35
C ASP A 12 -6.59 7.96 5.42
N THR A 13 -6.70 8.34 4.15
CA THR A 13 -7.22 7.47 3.09
C THR A 13 -6.31 6.26 2.88
N LEU A 14 -6.89 5.19 2.31
CA LEU A 14 -6.15 3.96 2.06
C LEU A 14 -4.94 4.19 1.14
N GLU A 15 -5.10 4.99 0.08
CA GLU A 15 -4.04 5.36 -0.86
C GLU A 15 -2.85 6.07 -0.19
N ILE A 16 -3.11 7.00 0.74
CA ILE A 16 -2.07 7.74 1.45
C ILE A 16 -1.26 6.78 2.31
N ARG A 17 -1.94 5.89 3.04
CA ARG A 17 -1.29 4.90 3.91
C ARG A 17 -0.44 3.90 3.12
N LEU A 18 -0.93 3.45 1.96
CA LEU A 18 -0.20 2.54 1.09
C LEU A 18 1.03 3.23 0.47
N THR A 19 0.88 4.46 -0.01
CA THR A 19 1.98 5.26 -0.56
C THR A 19 3.06 5.52 0.48
N GLN A 20 2.66 5.89 1.70
CA GLN A 20 3.58 6.09 2.82
C GLN A 20 4.32 4.79 3.16
N GLY A 21 3.60 3.67 3.25
CA GLY A 21 4.22 2.37 3.50
C GLY A 21 5.20 1.95 2.39
N ALA A 22 4.89 2.23 1.13
CA ALA A 22 5.81 1.98 0.01
C ALA A 22 7.11 2.79 0.13
N LYS A 23 7.01 4.07 0.55
CA LYS A 23 8.17 4.92 0.78
C LYS A 23 9.05 4.39 1.92
N GLU A 24 8.45 3.99 3.04
CA GLU A 24 9.19 3.41 4.18
C GLU A 24 9.87 2.09 3.81
N LEU A 25 9.21 1.24 3.02
CA LEU A 25 9.79 -0.01 2.54
C LEU A 25 10.98 0.23 1.62
N ARG A 26 10.92 1.25 0.75
CA ARG A 26 12.05 1.66 -0.10
C ARG A 26 13.21 2.22 0.69
N ASP A 27 12.94 3.07 1.68
CA ASP A 27 13.97 3.60 2.56
C ASP A 27 14.72 2.47 3.26
N ARG A 28 13.96 1.53 3.86
CA ARG A 28 14.54 0.35 4.50
C ARG A 28 15.30 -0.56 3.54
N ALA A 29 14.82 -0.70 2.30
CA ALA A 29 15.52 -1.43 1.26
C ALA A 29 16.84 -0.73 0.83
N GLY A 30 16.88 0.60 0.89
CA GLY A 30 18.08 1.39 0.61
C GLY A 30 19.18 1.24 1.67
N GLN A 31 18.79 0.93 2.91
CA GLN A 31 19.73 0.68 4.01
C GLN A 31 20.33 -0.73 3.99
N LEU A 32 19.77 -1.65 3.21
CA LEU A 32 20.24 -3.04 3.12
C LEU A 32 21.18 -3.24 1.92
N PRO A 33 22.18 -4.14 2.05
CA PRO A 33 22.96 -4.56 0.90
C PRO A 33 22.08 -5.30 -0.13
N ALA A 34 22.57 -5.40 -1.36
CA ALA A 34 21.92 -6.20 -2.39
C ALA A 34 21.77 -7.66 -1.92
N GLY A 35 20.54 -8.16 -1.92
CA GLY A 35 20.22 -9.47 -1.39
C GLY A 35 18.71 -9.73 -1.33
N ARG A 36 18.34 -10.93 -0.88
CA ARG A 36 16.95 -11.39 -0.82
C ARG A 36 16.08 -10.52 0.09
N ASP A 37 16.61 -10.08 1.23
CA ASP A 37 15.89 -9.20 2.15
C ASP A 37 15.56 -7.83 1.53
N ARG A 38 16.53 -7.24 0.81
CA ARG A 38 16.31 -5.99 0.06
C ARG A 38 15.25 -6.18 -1.02
N ASP A 39 15.35 -7.27 -1.78
CA ASP A 39 14.39 -7.56 -2.85
C ASP A 39 12.97 -7.77 -2.32
N ALA A 40 12.82 -8.51 -1.22
CA ALA A 40 11.53 -8.72 -0.56
C ALA A 40 10.88 -7.40 -0.09
N LEU A 41 11.66 -6.46 0.40
CA LEU A 41 11.16 -5.12 0.76
C LEU A 41 10.74 -4.32 -0.47
N LEU A 42 11.50 -4.38 -1.56
CA LEU A 42 11.17 -3.71 -2.82
C LEU A 42 9.91 -4.31 -3.47
N GLN A 43 9.73 -5.62 -3.42
CA GLN A 43 8.50 -6.28 -3.90
C GLN A 43 7.28 -5.82 -3.09
N ARG A 44 7.40 -5.74 -1.77
CA ARG A 44 6.32 -5.22 -0.92
C ARG A 44 6.02 -3.75 -1.20
N ALA A 45 7.05 -2.92 -1.44
CA ALA A 45 6.85 -1.53 -1.81
C ALA A 45 6.05 -1.40 -3.11
N GLN A 46 6.42 -2.16 -4.14
CA GLN A 46 5.72 -2.21 -5.41
C GLN A 46 4.26 -2.67 -5.25
N HIS A 47 4.01 -3.69 -4.41
CA HIS A 47 2.66 -4.16 -4.14
C HIS A 47 1.80 -3.05 -3.50
N ASN A 48 2.37 -2.29 -2.55
CA ASN A 48 1.66 -1.18 -1.93
C ASN A 48 1.33 -0.07 -2.92
N GLU A 49 2.24 0.25 -3.84
CA GLU A 49 1.97 1.24 -4.90
C GLU A 49 0.87 0.78 -5.84
N ALA A 50 0.93 -0.48 -6.28
CA ALA A 50 -0.12 -1.06 -7.12
C ALA A 50 -1.48 -1.04 -6.40
N ALA A 51 -1.50 -1.36 -5.11
CA ALA A 51 -2.72 -1.30 -4.30
C ALA A 51 -3.25 0.13 -4.12
N ALA A 52 -2.37 1.13 -3.98
CA ALA A 52 -2.76 2.53 -3.91
C ALA A 52 -3.41 2.98 -5.23
N HIS A 53 -2.79 2.65 -6.35
CA HIS A 53 -3.31 2.97 -7.68
C HIS A 53 -4.62 2.25 -7.99
N MET A 54 -4.76 0.97 -7.63
CA MET A 54 -6.04 0.26 -7.75
C MET A 54 -7.13 0.89 -6.88
N SER A 55 -6.79 1.36 -5.68
CA SER A 55 -7.75 2.03 -4.79
C SER A 55 -8.22 3.34 -5.41
N GLU A 56 -7.30 4.14 -5.96
CA GLU A 56 -7.62 5.35 -6.71
C GLU A 56 -8.52 5.05 -7.92
N TRP A 57 -8.21 4.00 -8.69
CA TRP A 57 -9.02 3.55 -9.82
C TRP A 57 -10.45 3.21 -9.43
N LEU A 58 -10.62 2.40 -8.38
CA LEU A 58 -11.92 1.96 -7.88
C LEU A 58 -12.76 3.10 -7.28
N MET A 59 -12.10 4.12 -6.73
CA MET A 59 -12.76 5.27 -6.09
C MET A 59 -13.06 6.40 -7.08
N SER A 60 -12.52 6.36 -8.30
CA SER A 60 -12.73 7.40 -9.31
C SER A 60 -14.07 7.20 -10.05
N PRO A 61 -15.06 8.10 -9.88
CA PRO A 61 -16.35 7.99 -10.55
C PRO A 61 -16.20 8.40 -12.02
N GLY A 62 -15.77 7.49 -12.88
CA GLY A 62 -15.65 7.86 -14.30
C GLY A 62 -14.90 6.96 -15.27
N GLN A 63 -14.34 5.82 -14.86
CA GLN A 63 -13.72 4.90 -15.84
C GLN A 63 -14.76 3.97 -16.46
N ARG A 64 -15.72 4.59 -17.17
CA ARG A 64 -16.45 3.95 -18.25
C ARG A 64 -15.41 3.57 -19.31
N THR A 65 -15.22 2.27 -19.49
CA THR A 65 -14.58 1.70 -20.68
C THR A 65 -15.13 2.39 -21.94
N PRO A 66 -14.27 2.79 -22.91
CA PRO A 66 -14.79 3.15 -24.22
C PRO A 66 -15.52 1.92 -24.79
N ILE A 67 -16.73 2.17 -25.28
CA ILE A 67 -17.60 1.19 -25.96
C ILE A 67 -16.92 0.59 -27.20
#